data_AF-A0A2W4SRL6-F1
#
_entry.id   AF-A0A2W4SRL6-F1
#
_cell.length_a   1.000
_cell.length_b   1.000
_cell.length_c   1.000
_cell.angle_alpha   90.00
_cell.angle_beta   90.00
_cell.angle_gamma   90.00
#
_symmetry.space_group_name_H-M   'P 1'
#
loop_
_entity.id
_entity.type
_entity.pdbx_description
1 polymer ?
#
loop_
_entity_poly.entity_id
_entity_poly.type
_entity_poly.pdbx_seq_one_letter_code
_entity_poly.pdbx_strand_id
1 'polypeptide(L)'
;MARPEPLVAIDLGGKPTKNPVLIALNDTIRRYNLVFPTLANQQQREKNFLIDAKAVGYLDSIFLHCIAYIVMRPMSSRSARGEGRVHAVAQTTLAVKKHAKFFNIRFLRGDLDASKEGSMNYWLERYDQKLIGEDIFYEFLSWAETSTEKQSFREYQADAVSDLQYFTELNREKYEVHFNGQMILDIDGNPLNTDGEGSFSGLGDSFIYVCSARTRKIYTAASERGVVHHSSFLRGEPIIAGGDWIVYNGRLKFLNAASGHYRPTTGNMQLFLQMFRGQLDGNAFIQPTYQGPVYKIRDYVRLGDSATPSAEGKQFVDERTGYF
;
A
#
# COMPACT_ATOMS: atom_id res chain seq x y z
N MET A 1 -9.19 15.77 -6.90
CA MET A 1 -8.10 16.18 -5.98
C MET A 1 -7.21 17.21 -6.68
N ALA A 2 -6.54 18.08 -5.94
CA ALA A 2 -5.57 19.01 -6.53
C ALA A 2 -4.40 18.25 -7.15
N ARG A 3 -3.94 18.71 -8.32
CA ARG A 3 -2.74 18.20 -8.99
C ARG A 3 -1.51 18.57 -8.16
N PRO A 4 -0.61 17.62 -7.84
CA PRO A 4 0.64 17.94 -7.16
C PRO A 4 1.64 18.59 -8.12
N GLU A 5 2.55 19.38 -7.56
CA GLU A 5 3.72 19.90 -8.29
C GLU A 5 4.70 18.77 -8.64
N PRO A 6 5.52 18.91 -9.70
CA PRO A 6 6.59 17.95 -10.00
C PRO A 6 7.51 17.70 -8.81
N LEU A 7 8.07 16.49 -8.72
CA LEU A 7 8.98 16.14 -7.63
C LEU A 7 10.28 16.94 -7.74
N VAL A 8 10.79 17.44 -6.62
CA VAL A 8 12.00 18.27 -6.58
C VAL A 8 13.21 17.38 -6.35
N ALA A 9 14.25 17.53 -7.18
CA ALA A 9 15.52 16.83 -6.97
C ALA A 9 16.22 17.35 -5.70
N ILE A 10 16.93 16.46 -5.01
CA ILE A 10 17.67 16.79 -3.79
C ILE A 10 18.95 17.53 -4.19
N ASP A 11 18.93 18.88 -4.12
CA ASP A 11 20.10 19.74 -4.22
C ASP A 11 20.07 20.81 -3.12
N LEU A 12 21.21 21.01 -2.45
CA LEU A 12 21.37 22.00 -1.38
C LEU A 12 22.57 22.93 -1.64
N GLY A 13 22.83 23.22 -2.91
CA GLY A 13 23.78 24.25 -3.32
C GLY A 13 25.22 23.75 -3.43
N GLY A 14 25.77 23.89 -4.64
CA GLY A 14 27.17 24.18 -4.87
C GLY A 14 28.05 23.04 -5.38
N LYS A 15 27.77 21.76 -5.06
CA LYS A 15 28.51 20.61 -5.63
C LYS A 15 27.63 19.36 -5.75
N PRO A 16 27.71 18.61 -6.87
CA PRO A 16 27.04 17.33 -7.06
C PRO A 16 27.30 16.38 -5.88
N THR A 17 26.27 15.67 -5.44
CA THR A 17 26.43 14.61 -4.44
C THR A 17 27.19 13.43 -5.03
N LYS A 18 28.13 12.86 -4.27
CA LYS A 18 28.80 11.59 -4.59
C LYS A 18 28.10 10.38 -3.98
N ASN A 19 27.03 10.59 -3.21
CA ASN A 19 26.28 9.51 -2.59
C ASN A 19 25.46 8.78 -3.67
N PRO A 20 25.69 7.47 -3.91
CA PRO A 20 25.04 6.74 -4.99
C PRO A 20 23.52 6.65 -4.83
N VAL A 21 23.00 6.57 -3.61
CA VAL A 21 21.54 6.56 -3.33
C VAL A 21 20.91 7.88 -3.76
N LEU A 22 21.52 9.02 -3.44
CA LEU A 22 21.01 10.33 -3.87
C LEU A 22 21.15 10.56 -5.38
N ILE A 23 22.20 10.01 -6.01
CA ILE A 23 22.35 10.05 -7.47
C ILE A 23 21.21 9.27 -8.12
N ALA A 24 20.95 8.05 -7.67
CA ALA A 24 19.87 7.21 -8.17
C ALA A 24 18.49 7.83 -7.92
N LEU A 25 18.25 8.38 -6.71
CA LEU A 25 17.03 9.10 -6.37
C LEU A 25 16.76 10.26 -7.34
N ASN A 26 17.75 11.14 -7.54
CA ASN A 26 17.61 12.29 -8.43
C ASN A 26 17.41 11.86 -9.89
N ASP A 27 18.03 10.77 -10.33
CA ASP A 27 17.80 10.24 -11.68
C ASP A 27 16.38 9.71 -11.87
N THR A 28 15.87 8.93 -10.91
CA THR A 28 14.50 8.42 -10.95
C THR A 28 13.48 9.57 -10.88
N ILE A 29 13.71 10.59 -10.05
CA ILE A 29 12.87 11.81 -10.01
C ILE A 29 12.81 12.47 -11.40
N ARG A 30 13.96 12.65 -12.06
CA ARG A 30 14.00 13.23 -13.41
C ARG A 30 13.19 12.39 -14.39
N ARG A 31 13.37 11.07 -14.41
CA ARG A 31 12.63 10.15 -15.31
C ARG A 31 11.13 10.19 -15.06
N TYR A 32 10.70 10.24 -13.80
CA TYR A 32 9.29 10.38 -13.43
C TYR A 32 8.72 11.72 -13.92
N ASN A 33 9.44 12.82 -13.71
CA ASN A 33 8.98 14.16 -14.09
C ASN A 33 8.85 14.33 -15.62
N LEU A 34 9.55 13.54 -16.43
CA LEU A 34 9.37 13.53 -17.88
C LEU A 34 7.97 13.03 -18.30
N VAL A 35 7.41 12.07 -17.58
CA VAL A 35 6.10 11.46 -17.90
C VAL A 35 4.95 12.07 -17.10
N PHE A 36 5.23 12.64 -15.93
CA PHE A 36 4.22 13.14 -15.00
C PHE A 36 3.22 14.16 -15.60
N PRO A 37 3.63 15.18 -16.39
CA PRO A 37 2.70 16.17 -16.91
C PRO A 37 1.58 15.58 -17.76
N THR A 38 1.91 14.60 -18.61
CA THR A 38 0.95 13.90 -19.46
C THR A 38 -0.01 13.06 -18.62
N LEU A 39 0.53 12.25 -17.69
CA LEU A 39 -0.27 11.42 -16.80
C LEU A 39 -1.20 12.26 -15.92
N ALA A 40 -0.73 13.41 -15.44
CA ALA A 40 -1.54 14.31 -14.63
C ALA A 40 -2.72 14.91 -15.40
N ASN A 41 -2.49 15.29 -16.66
CA ASN A 41 -3.56 15.79 -17.52
C ASN A 41 -4.60 14.69 -17.81
N GLN A 42 -4.17 13.44 -18.02
CA GLN A 42 -5.08 12.31 -18.23
C GLN A 42 -5.93 12.03 -16.97
N GLN A 43 -5.29 11.94 -15.79
CA GLN A 43 -5.95 11.74 -14.50
C GLN A 43 -7.03 12.79 -14.19
N GLN A 44 -6.85 14.03 -14.65
CA GLN A 44 -7.84 15.10 -14.47
C GLN A 44 -9.02 15.01 -15.45
N ARG A 45 -8.81 14.45 -16.64
CA ARG A 45 -9.84 14.32 -17.68
C ARG A 45 -10.65 13.04 -17.56
N GLU A 46 -10.04 11.97 -17.05
CA GLU A 46 -10.61 10.64 -17.02
C GLU A 46 -10.98 10.22 -15.59
N LYS A 47 -12.27 10.00 -15.34
CA LYS A 47 -12.81 9.69 -14.00
C LYS A 47 -12.16 8.46 -13.34
N ASN A 48 -11.80 7.46 -14.13
CA ASN A 48 -11.24 6.18 -13.68
C ASN A 48 -9.85 5.93 -14.27
N PHE A 49 -9.05 6.99 -14.47
CA PHE A 49 -7.72 6.86 -15.04
C PHE A 49 -6.87 5.85 -14.27
N LEU A 50 -6.24 4.95 -15.00
CA LEU A 50 -5.26 4.01 -14.48
C LEU A 50 -3.87 4.51 -14.86
N ILE A 51 -3.09 4.89 -13.86
CA ILE A 51 -1.70 5.25 -14.07
C ILE A 51 -0.92 4.08 -14.71
N ASP A 52 -0.02 4.39 -15.63
CA ASP A 52 0.85 3.38 -16.24
C ASP A 52 1.78 2.69 -15.21
N ALA A 53 2.05 1.39 -15.42
CA ALA A 53 2.85 0.56 -14.51
C ALA A 53 4.29 1.08 -14.35
N LYS A 54 4.90 1.66 -15.39
CA LYS A 54 6.25 2.23 -15.34
C LYS A 54 6.30 3.45 -14.44
N ALA A 55 5.27 4.29 -14.48
CA ALA A 55 5.16 5.46 -13.61
C ALA A 55 4.98 5.07 -12.14
N VAL A 56 4.21 4.01 -11.86
CA VAL A 56 4.14 3.41 -10.52
C VAL A 56 5.51 2.91 -10.08
N GLY A 57 6.24 2.21 -10.96
CA GLY A 57 7.61 1.74 -10.69
C GLY A 57 8.58 2.88 -10.37
N TYR A 58 8.46 4.04 -11.04
CA TYR A 58 9.26 5.22 -10.69
C TYR A 58 8.92 5.74 -9.29
N LEU A 59 7.64 5.92 -8.96
CA LEU A 59 7.24 6.38 -7.62
C LEU A 59 7.72 5.43 -6.53
N ASP A 60 7.63 4.11 -6.78
CA ASP A 60 8.08 3.08 -5.84
C ASP A 60 9.60 3.11 -5.65
N SER A 61 10.37 3.22 -6.74
CA SER A 61 11.82 3.35 -6.68
C SER A 61 12.27 4.63 -5.96
N ILE A 62 11.60 5.77 -6.19
CA ILE A 62 11.87 7.03 -5.47
C ILE A 62 11.62 6.83 -3.98
N PHE A 63 10.49 6.19 -3.61
CA PHE A 63 10.17 5.91 -2.21
C PHE A 63 11.26 5.05 -1.55
N LEU A 64 11.67 3.94 -2.17
CA LEU A 64 12.73 3.07 -1.67
C LEU A 64 14.08 3.77 -1.52
N HIS A 65 14.48 4.62 -2.46
CA HIS A 65 15.72 5.39 -2.34
C HIS A 65 15.67 6.40 -1.19
N CYS A 66 14.52 7.04 -0.96
CA CYS A 66 14.35 7.96 0.16
C CYS A 66 14.52 7.22 1.51
N ILE A 67 13.83 6.09 1.64
CA ILE A 67 13.91 5.18 2.78
C ILE A 67 15.35 4.77 3.04
N ALA A 68 16.02 4.23 2.00
CA ALA A 68 17.41 3.80 2.09
C ALA A 68 18.31 4.93 2.60
N TYR A 69 18.15 6.14 2.09
CA TYR A 69 18.96 7.28 2.51
C TYR A 69 18.73 7.70 3.98
N ILE A 70 17.50 7.59 4.46
CA ILE A 70 17.12 7.93 5.84
C ILE A 70 17.75 6.93 6.82
N VAL A 71 17.68 5.62 6.51
CA VAL A 71 18.19 4.56 7.39
C VAL A 71 19.71 4.35 7.29
N MET A 72 20.40 5.00 6.34
CA MET A 72 21.84 4.85 6.15
C MET A 72 22.69 5.36 7.32
N ARG A 73 22.27 6.46 7.98
CA ARG A 73 22.98 7.10 9.11
C ARG A 73 22.01 7.92 9.95
N PRO A 74 22.15 7.95 11.28
CA PRO A 74 21.25 8.69 12.16
C PRO A 74 21.40 10.19 11.90
N MET A 75 20.33 10.94 12.16
CA MET A 75 20.27 12.38 11.86
C MET A 75 21.28 13.15 12.71
N SER A 76 21.41 12.82 13.99
CA SER A 76 22.34 13.47 14.92
C SER A 76 23.83 13.23 14.64
N SER A 77 24.18 12.19 13.86
CA SER A 77 25.57 11.98 13.39
C SER A 77 25.95 12.80 12.15
N ARG A 78 25.01 13.55 11.56
CA ARG A 78 25.20 14.26 10.30
C ARG A 78 25.70 15.68 10.52
N SER A 79 26.33 16.24 9.48
CA SER A 79 26.60 17.68 9.42
C SER A 79 25.31 18.43 9.09
N ALA A 80 25.27 19.75 9.32
CA ALA A 80 24.14 20.60 8.92
C ALA A 80 23.72 20.39 7.44
N ARG A 81 24.70 20.22 6.53
CA ARG A 81 24.42 19.87 5.11
C ARG A 81 23.80 18.47 4.98
N GLY A 82 24.25 17.51 5.78
CA GLY A 82 23.72 16.15 5.82
C GLY A 82 22.30 16.09 6.38
N GLU A 83 22.01 16.84 7.46
CA GLU A 83 20.67 17.01 8.05
C GLU A 83 19.72 17.64 7.04
N GLY A 84 20.12 18.72 6.38
CA GLY A 84 19.33 19.36 5.33
C GLY A 84 18.95 18.37 4.21
N ARG A 85 19.83 17.43 3.86
CA ARG A 85 19.52 16.38 2.87
C ARG A 85 18.50 15.38 3.40
N VAL A 86 18.58 15.00 4.68
CA VAL A 86 17.58 14.12 5.29
C VAL A 86 16.21 14.81 5.29
N HIS A 87 16.14 16.08 5.66
CA HIS A 87 14.88 16.85 5.58
C HIS A 87 14.34 16.93 4.14
N ALA A 88 15.18 17.21 3.14
CA ALA A 88 14.75 17.24 1.74
C ALA A 88 14.24 15.86 1.25
N VAL A 89 14.91 14.78 1.65
CA VAL A 89 14.47 13.40 1.36
C VAL A 89 13.15 13.08 2.07
N ALA A 90 12.99 13.48 3.33
CA ALA A 90 11.75 13.33 4.08
C ALA A 90 10.58 14.03 3.36
N GLN A 91 10.78 15.29 2.94
CA GLN A 91 9.78 16.03 2.15
C GLN A 91 9.46 15.34 0.82
N THR A 92 10.45 14.70 0.18
CA THR A 92 10.24 13.92 -1.04
C THR A 92 9.34 12.70 -0.79
N THR A 93 9.47 12.01 0.35
CA THR A 93 8.53 10.91 0.70
C THR A 93 7.09 11.40 0.86
N LEU A 94 6.88 12.59 1.45
CA LEU A 94 5.57 13.22 1.56
C LEU A 94 5.03 13.62 0.19
N ALA A 95 5.89 14.12 -0.70
CA ALA A 95 5.52 14.45 -2.07
C ALA A 95 5.10 13.18 -2.86
N VAL A 96 5.87 12.09 -2.80
CA VAL A 96 5.49 10.81 -3.42
C VAL A 96 4.12 10.33 -2.95
N LYS A 97 3.80 10.46 -1.65
CA LYS A 97 2.46 10.13 -1.12
C LYS A 97 1.35 11.00 -1.70
N LYS A 98 1.61 12.30 -1.96
CA LYS A 98 0.64 13.18 -2.65
C LYS A 98 0.40 12.72 -4.08
N HIS A 99 1.45 12.33 -4.81
CA HIS A 99 1.32 11.76 -6.16
C HIS A 99 0.56 10.42 -6.14
N ALA A 100 0.89 9.53 -5.21
CA ALA A 100 0.20 8.27 -5.01
C ALA A 100 -1.32 8.47 -4.82
N LYS A 101 -1.68 9.38 -3.91
CA LYS A 101 -3.08 9.75 -3.65
C LYS A 101 -3.76 10.32 -4.90
N PHE A 102 -3.06 11.18 -5.65
CA PHE A 102 -3.59 11.78 -6.88
C PHE A 102 -3.90 10.74 -7.96
N PHE A 103 -3.10 9.67 -8.05
CA PHE A 103 -3.29 8.55 -9.00
C PHE A 103 -4.06 7.35 -8.43
N ASN A 104 -4.73 7.50 -7.28
CA ASN A 104 -5.47 6.43 -6.61
C ASN A 104 -4.64 5.13 -6.42
N ILE A 105 -3.40 5.27 -5.98
CA ILE A 105 -2.55 4.17 -5.48
C ILE A 105 -2.18 4.44 -4.02
N ARG A 106 -1.83 3.39 -3.27
CA ARG A 106 -1.47 3.48 -1.86
C ARG A 106 -0.16 2.77 -1.57
N PHE A 107 0.75 3.49 -0.94
CA PHE A 107 1.88 2.89 -0.24
C PHE A 107 1.45 2.44 1.16
N LEU A 108 2.25 1.60 1.79
CA LEU A 108 2.13 1.32 3.22
C LEU A 108 2.08 2.63 4.02
N ARG A 109 1.24 2.66 5.05
CA ARG A 109 1.13 3.83 5.93
C ARG A 109 2.45 4.06 6.64
N GLY A 110 2.78 5.32 6.79
CA GLY A 110 3.86 5.74 7.64
C GLY A 110 4.09 7.24 7.54
N ASP A 111 4.66 7.82 8.57
CA ASP A 111 5.04 9.23 8.63
C ASP A 111 6.43 9.31 9.28
N LEU A 112 7.24 10.29 8.88
CA LEU A 112 8.50 10.59 9.59
C LEU A 112 8.24 11.47 10.81
N ASP A 113 7.02 11.96 10.95
CA ASP A 113 6.55 12.75 12.08
C ASP A 113 6.03 11.85 13.20
N ALA A 114 6.87 11.66 14.22
CA ALA A 114 6.57 10.90 15.43
C ALA A 114 5.62 11.62 16.41
N SER A 115 5.29 12.89 16.16
CA SER A 115 4.46 13.69 17.09
C SER A 115 2.97 13.35 17.07
N LYS A 116 2.53 12.45 16.17
CA LYS A 116 1.13 12.02 16.07
C LYS A 116 0.92 10.73 16.85
N GLU A 117 0.17 10.81 17.93
CA GLU A 117 -0.29 9.65 18.69
C GLU A 117 -0.98 8.62 17.75
N GLY A 118 -0.58 7.34 17.84
CA GLY A 118 -1.03 6.28 16.92
C GLY A 118 -0.40 6.35 15.52
N SER A 119 0.70 7.07 15.33
CA SER A 119 1.55 6.99 14.14
C SER A 119 2.25 5.63 14.11
N MET A 120 1.90 4.80 13.12
CA MET A 120 2.60 3.56 12.84
C MET A 120 3.34 3.69 11.52
N ASN A 121 4.57 3.14 11.46
CA ASN A 121 5.49 3.38 10.36
C ASN A 121 5.90 2.11 9.63
N TYR A 122 4.98 1.63 8.80
CA TYR A 122 5.13 0.40 8.05
C TYR A 122 6.02 0.53 6.81
N TRP A 123 6.58 1.72 6.52
CA TRP A 123 7.49 1.85 5.38
C TRP A 123 8.88 1.28 5.64
N LEU A 124 9.32 1.12 6.91
CA LEU A 124 10.60 0.49 7.21
C LEU A 124 10.66 -0.95 6.69
N GLU A 125 9.52 -1.64 6.73
CA GLU A 125 9.31 -2.98 6.16
C GLU A 125 9.67 -3.06 4.66
N ARG A 126 9.58 -1.94 3.93
CA ARG A 126 9.99 -1.86 2.52
C ARG A 126 11.48 -1.95 2.33
N TYR A 127 12.24 -1.44 3.29
CA TYR A 127 13.68 -1.47 3.24
C TYR A 127 14.21 -2.84 3.62
N ASP A 128 13.77 -3.33 4.77
CA ASP A 128 14.18 -4.59 5.34
C ASP A 128 12.98 -5.19 6.08
N GLN A 129 12.66 -6.41 5.70
CA GLN A 129 11.47 -7.15 6.16
C GLN A 129 11.57 -7.59 7.62
N LYS A 130 12.76 -7.44 8.20
CA LYS A 130 12.99 -7.59 9.64
C LYS A 130 12.59 -6.37 10.44
N LEU A 131 12.45 -5.20 9.79
CA LEU A 131 12.13 -3.94 10.45
C LEU A 131 10.61 -3.70 10.50
N ILE A 132 9.91 -4.60 11.17
CA ILE A 132 8.45 -4.63 11.29
C ILE A 132 8.01 -4.30 12.72
N GLY A 133 6.75 -3.88 12.86
CA GLY A 133 6.15 -3.66 14.18
C GLY A 133 6.40 -2.28 14.76
N GLU A 134 5.66 -2.00 15.84
CA GLU A 134 5.64 -0.70 16.50
C GLU A 134 6.92 -0.43 17.31
N ASP A 135 7.46 -1.45 17.97
CA ASP A 135 8.68 -1.33 18.79
C ASP A 135 9.91 -0.93 17.95
N ILE A 136 10.15 -1.63 16.83
CA ILE A 136 11.24 -1.31 15.90
C ILE A 136 11.09 0.12 15.36
N PHE A 137 9.86 0.61 15.18
CA PHE A 137 9.65 1.99 14.75
C PHE A 137 10.07 3.01 15.83
N TYR A 138 9.70 2.82 17.09
CA TYR A 138 10.16 3.71 18.16
C TYR A 138 11.67 3.64 18.38
N GLU A 139 12.26 2.46 18.22
CA GLU A 139 13.72 2.30 18.23
C GLU A 139 14.38 3.05 17.07
N PHE A 140 13.79 3.03 15.87
CA PHE A 140 14.27 3.82 14.74
C PHE A 140 14.25 5.32 15.03
N LEU A 141 13.17 5.83 15.63
CA LEU A 141 13.06 7.25 15.98
C LEU A 141 14.12 7.64 17.01
N SER A 142 14.25 6.85 18.07
CA SER A 142 15.27 7.05 19.10
C SER A 142 16.67 7.01 18.51
N TRP A 143 16.98 6.02 17.67
CA TRP A 143 18.26 5.91 16.97
C TRP A 143 18.52 7.13 16.09
N ALA A 144 17.54 7.58 15.32
CA ALA A 144 17.69 8.68 14.38
C ALA A 144 18.01 10.00 15.10
N GLU A 145 17.45 10.22 16.30
CA GLU A 145 17.62 11.43 17.08
C GLU A 145 18.84 11.40 18.01
N THR A 146 19.15 10.25 18.61
CA THR A 146 20.11 10.18 19.72
C THR A 146 21.46 9.57 19.33
N SER A 147 21.52 8.75 18.28
CA SER A 147 22.75 8.02 17.95
C SER A 147 23.80 8.91 17.29
N THR A 148 24.95 9.02 17.94
CA THR A 148 26.13 9.75 17.41
C THR A 148 27.01 8.87 16.52
N GLU A 149 26.73 7.56 16.47
CA GLU A 149 27.50 6.59 15.70
C GLU A 149 27.18 6.71 14.20
N LYS A 150 28.18 6.42 13.36
CA LYS A 150 28.05 6.51 11.89
C LYS A 150 27.61 5.20 11.25
N GLN A 151 26.87 4.37 11.99
CA GLN A 151 26.27 3.14 11.49
C GLN A 151 24.88 3.39 10.92
N SER A 152 24.37 2.45 10.12
CA SER A 152 23.00 2.40 9.63
C SER A 152 22.05 1.81 10.66
N PHE A 153 20.75 2.06 10.51
CA PHE A 153 19.76 1.47 11.43
C PHE A 153 19.71 -0.05 11.32
N ARG A 154 20.04 -0.59 10.14
CA ARG A 154 20.14 -2.04 9.94
C ARG A 154 21.29 -2.67 10.74
N GLU A 155 22.43 -1.98 10.82
CA GLU A 155 23.57 -2.42 11.63
C GLU A 155 23.25 -2.31 13.12
N TYR A 156 22.52 -1.25 13.51
CA TYR A 156 21.98 -1.11 14.87
C TYR A 156 21.00 -2.23 15.24
N GLN A 157 20.21 -2.71 14.27
CA GLN A 157 19.22 -3.80 14.42
C GLN A 157 19.72 -5.17 13.93
N ALA A 158 21.03 -5.45 13.99
CA ALA A 158 21.60 -6.67 13.40
C ALA A 158 20.94 -7.98 13.90
N ASP A 159 20.42 -7.98 15.13
CA ASP A 159 19.78 -9.13 15.78
C ASP A 159 18.25 -9.20 15.55
N ALA A 160 17.64 -8.27 14.80
CA ALA A 160 16.21 -8.29 14.54
C ALA A 160 15.79 -9.55 13.77
N VAL A 161 14.83 -10.28 14.34
CA VAL A 161 14.17 -11.46 13.75
C VAL A 161 12.70 -11.13 13.55
N SER A 162 12.15 -11.54 12.42
CA SER A 162 10.73 -11.39 12.09
C SER A 162 10.21 -12.73 11.58
N ASP A 163 9.09 -13.17 12.15
CA ASP A 163 8.38 -14.37 11.72
C ASP A 163 7.44 -14.10 10.52
N LEU A 164 7.32 -12.83 10.06
CA LEU A 164 6.49 -12.48 8.91
C LEU A 164 7.07 -13.04 7.62
N GLN A 165 6.26 -13.83 6.91
CA GLN A 165 6.63 -14.33 5.61
C GLN A 165 6.32 -13.28 4.54
N TYR A 166 7.31 -12.96 3.72
CA TYR A 166 7.13 -12.15 2.53
C TYR A 166 7.46 -12.94 1.28
N PHE A 167 6.67 -12.71 0.23
CA PHE A 167 6.79 -13.48 -1.00
C PHE A 167 7.64 -12.73 -2.03
N THR A 168 8.54 -13.45 -2.68
CA THR A 168 9.17 -13.01 -3.93
C THR A 168 8.13 -12.95 -5.05
N GLU A 169 8.47 -12.38 -6.21
CA GLU A 169 7.57 -12.41 -7.37
C GLU A 169 7.16 -13.84 -7.74
N LEU A 170 8.09 -14.79 -7.68
CA LEU A 170 7.83 -16.21 -7.91
C LEU A 170 6.93 -16.80 -6.81
N ASN A 171 7.26 -16.55 -5.53
CA ASN A 171 6.55 -17.17 -4.43
C ASN A 171 5.12 -16.66 -4.25
N ARG A 172 4.78 -15.49 -4.81
CA ARG A 172 3.42 -14.93 -4.74
C ARG A 172 2.49 -15.42 -5.84
N GLU A 173 3.01 -16.03 -6.91
CA GLU A 173 2.19 -16.53 -8.03
C GLU A 173 1.17 -17.56 -7.57
N LYS A 174 1.51 -18.41 -6.59
CA LYS A 174 0.58 -19.39 -6.03
C LYS A 174 -0.63 -18.79 -5.30
N TYR A 175 -0.57 -17.49 -4.97
CA TYR A 175 -1.68 -16.76 -4.34
C TYR A 175 -2.43 -15.89 -5.34
N GLU A 176 -2.01 -15.87 -6.61
CA GLU A 176 -2.68 -15.12 -7.66
C GLU A 176 -4.05 -15.71 -7.95
N VAL A 177 -5.00 -14.84 -8.23
CA VAL A 177 -6.30 -15.25 -8.75
C VAL A 177 -6.59 -14.64 -10.11
N HIS A 178 -7.42 -15.34 -10.87
CA HIS A 178 -7.85 -14.94 -12.20
C HIS A 178 -9.38 -14.94 -12.30
N PHE A 179 -9.90 -14.16 -13.23
CA PHE A 179 -11.33 -14.10 -13.49
C PHE A 179 -11.67 -14.82 -14.80
N ASN A 180 -12.59 -15.79 -14.74
CA ASN A 180 -13.31 -16.33 -15.89
C ASN A 180 -14.75 -15.81 -15.87
N GLY A 181 -15.00 -14.70 -16.55
CA GLY A 181 -16.22 -13.92 -16.36
C GLY A 181 -16.34 -13.48 -14.91
N GLN A 182 -17.42 -13.86 -14.23
CA GLN A 182 -17.64 -13.57 -12.81
C GLN A 182 -17.15 -14.66 -11.85
N MET A 183 -16.43 -15.66 -12.36
CA MET A 183 -15.84 -16.73 -11.55
C MET A 183 -14.40 -16.38 -11.21
N ILE A 184 -14.10 -16.30 -9.92
CA ILE A 184 -12.76 -16.12 -9.34
C ILE A 184 -12.14 -17.51 -9.20
N LEU A 185 -11.00 -17.70 -9.86
CA LEU A 185 -10.24 -18.94 -9.87
C LEU A 185 -8.90 -18.73 -9.18
N ASP A 186 -8.43 -19.73 -8.45
CA ASP A 186 -7.04 -19.79 -7.99
C ASP A 186 -6.07 -20.05 -9.16
N ILE A 187 -4.77 -20.15 -8.85
CA ILE A 187 -3.72 -20.38 -9.83
C ILE A 187 -3.87 -21.72 -10.58
N ASP A 188 -4.47 -22.72 -9.93
CA ASP A 188 -4.69 -24.06 -10.49
C ASP A 188 -5.98 -24.13 -11.33
N GLY A 189 -6.74 -23.03 -11.40
CA GLY A 189 -7.98 -22.93 -12.15
C GLY A 189 -9.22 -23.44 -11.40
N ASN A 190 -9.12 -23.69 -10.09
CA ASN A 190 -10.25 -24.12 -9.28
C ASN A 190 -11.05 -22.89 -8.79
N PRO A 191 -12.39 -23.00 -8.65
CA PRO A 191 -13.18 -21.95 -8.05
C PRO A 191 -12.72 -21.64 -6.63
N LEU A 192 -12.36 -20.38 -6.38
CA LEU A 192 -11.93 -19.93 -5.06
C LEU A 192 -13.07 -20.10 -4.05
N ASN A 193 -12.76 -20.66 -2.88
CA ASN A 193 -13.66 -20.70 -1.74
C ASN A 193 -12.92 -20.21 -0.50
N THR A 194 -13.50 -19.25 0.22
CA THR A 194 -12.92 -18.69 1.44
C THR A 194 -13.54 -19.35 2.67
N ASP A 195 -12.69 -19.78 3.59
CA ASP A 195 -13.04 -20.52 4.81
C ASP A 195 -12.19 -20.10 6.04
N GLY A 196 -11.45 -18.99 5.92
CA GLY A 196 -10.57 -18.44 6.95
C GLY A 196 -11.22 -17.32 7.76
N GLU A 197 -10.41 -16.60 8.54
CA GLU A 197 -10.85 -15.43 9.31
C GLU A 197 -9.95 -14.22 8.99
N GLY A 198 -10.56 -13.07 8.70
CA GLY A 198 -9.85 -11.83 8.43
C GLY A 198 -9.19 -11.31 9.70
N SER A 199 -7.85 -11.32 9.77
CA SER A 199 -7.13 -11.00 11.01
C SER A 199 -7.31 -9.56 11.50
N PHE A 200 -7.68 -8.61 10.62
CA PHE A 200 -7.90 -7.21 11.00
C PHE A 200 -9.38 -6.87 11.20
N SER A 201 -10.28 -7.45 10.40
CA SER A 201 -11.72 -7.15 10.49
C SER A 201 -12.51 -8.09 11.41
N GLY A 202 -11.94 -9.24 11.81
CA GLY A 202 -12.66 -10.30 12.52
C GLY A 202 -13.77 -10.95 11.69
N LEU A 203 -13.63 -10.92 10.36
CA LEU A 203 -14.66 -11.41 9.44
C LEU A 203 -14.47 -12.91 9.19
N GLY A 204 -15.45 -13.72 9.55
CA GLY A 204 -15.45 -15.16 9.25
C GLY A 204 -15.60 -15.46 7.75
N ASP A 205 -15.21 -16.67 7.36
CA ASP A 205 -15.18 -17.18 5.98
C ASP A 205 -14.48 -16.25 4.99
N SER A 206 -13.45 -15.52 5.43
CA SER A 206 -12.82 -14.49 4.61
C SER A 206 -11.32 -14.67 4.47
N PHE A 207 -10.82 -14.31 3.31
CA PHE A 207 -9.40 -14.24 3.00
C PHE A 207 -8.98 -12.79 2.83
N ILE A 208 -7.71 -12.50 3.11
CA ILE A 208 -7.12 -11.21 2.75
C ILE A 208 -6.91 -11.15 1.24
N TYR A 209 -7.05 -9.97 0.66
CA TYR A 209 -6.71 -9.73 -0.74
C TYR A 209 -5.94 -8.41 -0.91
N VAL A 210 -5.08 -8.37 -1.93
CA VAL A 210 -4.44 -7.14 -2.41
C VAL A 210 -4.41 -7.10 -3.93
N CYS A 211 -4.63 -5.92 -4.50
CA CYS A 211 -4.49 -5.66 -5.92
C CYS A 211 -3.25 -4.78 -6.16
N SER A 212 -2.24 -5.33 -6.85
CA SER A 212 -0.98 -4.63 -7.10
C SER A 212 -1.18 -3.39 -7.98
N ALA A 213 -0.61 -2.25 -7.59
CA ALA A 213 -0.57 -1.08 -8.45
C ALA A 213 0.44 -1.20 -9.60
N ARG A 214 1.30 -2.22 -9.62
CA ARG A 214 2.28 -2.43 -10.70
C ARG A 214 1.77 -3.43 -11.73
N THR A 215 1.31 -4.60 -11.26
CA THR A 215 0.92 -5.71 -12.15
C THR A 215 -0.59 -5.81 -12.37
N ARG A 216 -1.41 -5.15 -11.54
CA ARG A 216 -2.88 -5.23 -11.53
C ARG A 216 -3.44 -6.61 -11.15
N LYS A 217 -2.56 -7.54 -10.82
CA LYS A 217 -2.90 -8.88 -10.32
C LYS A 217 -3.46 -8.79 -8.91
N ILE A 218 -4.40 -9.68 -8.60
CA ILE A 218 -4.95 -9.84 -7.26
C ILE A 218 -4.31 -11.05 -6.62
N TYR A 219 -3.86 -10.89 -5.38
CA TYR A 219 -3.32 -11.96 -4.56
C TYR A 219 -4.20 -12.18 -3.34
N THR A 220 -4.42 -13.42 -2.94
CA THR A 220 -5.25 -13.77 -1.79
C THR A 220 -4.75 -14.99 -1.03
N ALA A 221 -5.02 -15.03 0.27
CA ALA A 221 -4.78 -16.17 1.14
C ALA A 221 -5.64 -16.07 2.39
N ALA A 222 -5.84 -17.19 3.09
CA ALA A 222 -6.29 -17.16 4.47
C ALA A 222 -5.33 -16.27 5.29
N SER A 223 -5.89 -15.42 6.15
CA SER A 223 -5.05 -14.65 7.06
C SER A 223 -4.58 -15.56 8.18
N GLU A 224 -3.29 -15.84 8.22
CA GLU A 224 -2.67 -16.54 9.35
C GLU A 224 -2.07 -15.51 10.29
N ARG A 225 -2.60 -15.40 11.52
CA ARG A 225 -2.08 -14.45 12.52
C ARG A 225 -0.58 -14.67 12.70
N GLY A 226 0.22 -13.65 12.41
CA GLY A 226 1.67 -13.66 12.55
C GLY A 226 2.45 -14.27 11.38
N VAL A 227 1.81 -14.76 10.31
CA VAL A 227 2.51 -15.44 9.19
C VAL A 227 2.28 -14.73 7.85
N VAL A 228 1.03 -14.46 7.47
CA VAL A 228 0.68 -13.84 6.18
C VAL A 228 -0.27 -12.65 6.38
N HIS A 229 0.17 -11.48 5.93
CA HIS A 229 -0.60 -10.23 5.96
C HIS A 229 -0.68 -9.58 4.57
N HIS A 230 -1.48 -8.51 4.42
CA HIS A 230 -1.61 -7.79 3.14
C HIS A 230 -0.25 -7.36 2.56
N SER A 231 0.69 -6.94 3.41
CA SER A 231 2.04 -6.54 2.98
C SER A 231 2.92 -7.72 2.51
N SER A 232 2.63 -8.96 2.94
CA SER A 232 3.37 -10.18 2.60
C SER A 232 3.42 -10.44 1.09
N PHE A 233 2.29 -10.30 0.39
CA PHE A 233 2.18 -10.52 -1.06
C PHE A 233 3.11 -9.64 -1.89
N LEU A 234 3.24 -8.39 -1.46
CA LEU A 234 3.80 -7.34 -2.30
C LEU A 234 5.10 -6.78 -1.74
N ARG A 235 5.59 -7.33 -0.62
CA ARG A 235 6.72 -6.77 0.12
C ARG A 235 6.53 -5.28 0.39
N GLY A 236 5.28 -4.88 0.60
CA GLY A 236 4.84 -3.50 0.76
C GLY A 236 4.79 -2.59 -0.50
N GLU A 237 4.93 -3.14 -1.72
CA GLU A 237 4.73 -2.40 -2.98
C GLU A 237 3.37 -1.68 -3.00
N PRO A 238 3.23 -0.56 -3.76
CA PRO A 238 1.98 0.16 -3.80
C PRO A 238 0.83 -0.70 -4.33
N ILE A 239 -0.36 -0.51 -3.75
CA ILE A 239 -1.59 -1.20 -4.12
C ILE A 239 -2.60 -0.25 -4.75
N ILE A 240 -3.51 -0.80 -5.55
CA ILE A 240 -4.76 -0.13 -5.90
C ILE A 240 -5.75 -0.29 -4.75
N ALA A 241 -5.98 -1.52 -4.29
CA ALA A 241 -6.93 -1.85 -3.25
C ALA A 241 -6.46 -3.08 -2.46
N GLY A 242 -7.03 -3.26 -1.27
CA GLY A 242 -6.76 -4.40 -0.40
C GLY A 242 -7.63 -4.34 0.85
N GLY A 243 -7.93 -5.52 1.38
CA GLY A 243 -8.79 -5.73 2.53
C GLY A 243 -9.07 -7.22 2.67
N ASP A 244 -10.28 -7.56 3.12
CA ASP A 244 -10.78 -8.92 3.18
C ASP A 244 -11.92 -9.09 2.18
N TRP A 245 -12.08 -10.32 1.71
CA TRP A 245 -13.20 -10.69 0.85
C TRP A 245 -13.74 -12.07 1.17
N ILE A 246 -15.00 -12.28 0.79
CA ILE A 246 -15.70 -13.56 0.92
C ILE A 246 -16.07 -14.01 -0.49
N VAL A 247 -15.63 -15.21 -0.85
CA VAL A 247 -15.87 -15.83 -2.14
C VAL A 247 -16.35 -17.26 -1.92
N TYR A 248 -17.50 -17.61 -2.50
CA TYR A 248 -18.03 -18.98 -2.43
C TYR A 248 -18.21 -19.55 -3.82
N ASN A 249 -17.64 -20.72 -4.08
CA ASN A 249 -17.65 -21.38 -5.40
C ASN A 249 -17.23 -20.41 -6.53
N GLY A 250 -16.17 -19.64 -6.31
CA GLY A 250 -15.65 -18.63 -7.23
C GLY A 250 -16.53 -17.40 -7.38
N ARG A 251 -17.61 -17.23 -6.60
CA ARG A 251 -18.49 -16.05 -6.67
C ARG A 251 -18.24 -15.14 -5.48
N LEU A 252 -17.78 -13.92 -5.76
CA LEU A 252 -17.66 -12.87 -4.75
C LEU A 252 -19.00 -12.62 -4.06
N LYS A 253 -18.98 -12.53 -2.73
CA LYS A 253 -20.13 -12.18 -1.88
C LYS A 253 -19.95 -10.85 -1.17
N PHE A 254 -18.73 -10.57 -0.73
CA PHE A 254 -18.40 -9.35 -0.01
C PHE A 254 -16.93 -9.00 -0.19
N LEU A 255 -16.60 -7.71 -0.18
CA LEU A 255 -15.24 -7.23 0.06
C LEU A 255 -15.22 -5.94 0.89
N ASN A 256 -14.12 -5.70 1.60
CA ASN A 256 -13.90 -4.47 2.34
C ASN A 256 -12.55 -3.80 1.99
N ALA A 257 -12.28 -2.67 2.65
CA ALA A 257 -11.02 -1.92 2.59
C ALA A 257 -10.10 -2.14 3.82
N ALA A 258 -10.34 -3.19 4.61
CA ALA A 258 -9.76 -3.42 5.93
C ALA A 258 -8.34 -4.05 5.87
N SER A 259 -7.40 -3.37 5.23
CA SER A 259 -6.04 -3.90 4.97
C SER A 259 -4.97 -3.52 5.99
N GLY A 260 -5.35 -3.11 7.21
CA GLY A 260 -4.43 -2.73 8.29
C GLY A 260 -3.47 -1.59 7.92
N HIS A 261 -2.36 -1.93 7.27
CA HIS A 261 -1.24 -1.07 6.89
C HIS A 261 -1.49 -0.18 5.67
N TYR A 262 -2.26 -0.62 4.67
CA TYR A 262 -2.45 0.16 3.44
C TYR A 262 -3.63 1.14 3.49
N ARG A 263 -4.77 0.72 4.06
CA ARG A 263 -5.99 1.52 4.23
C ARG A 263 -6.40 2.30 2.95
N PRO A 264 -6.78 1.59 1.88
CA PRO A 264 -7.27 2.21 0.66
C PRO A 264 -8.44 3.16 0.93
N THR A 265 -8.50 4.25 0.17
CA THR A 265 -9.62 5.22 0.21
C THR A 265 -10.83 4.69 -0.54
N THR A 266 -11.97 5.37 -0.40
CA THR A 266 -13.12 5.16 -1.29
C THR A 266 -12.74 5.30 -2.76
N GLY A 267 -11.90 6.27 -3.14
CA GLY A 267 -11.42 6.43 -4.52
C GLY A 267 -10.58 5.23 -5.02
N ASN A 268 -9.77 4.63 -4.14
CA ASN A 268 -9.05 3.39 -4.44
C ASN A 268 -10.00 2.22 -4.70
N MET A 269 -11.00 2.06 -3.82
CA MET A 269 -12.00 0.99 -3.93
C MET A 269 -12.88 1.18 -5.17
N GLN A 270 -13.27 2.41 -5.49
CA GLN A 270 -13.98 2.74 -6.73
C GLN A 270 -13.15 2.38 -7.96
N LEU A 271 -11.88 2.75 -7.99
CA LEU A 271 -10.99 2.39 -9.10
C LEU A 271 -10.90 0.86 -9.27
N PHE A 272 -10.72 0.12 -8.17
CA PHE A 272 -10.73 -1.35 -8.18
C PHE A 272 -12.03 -1.92 -8.76
N LEU A 273 -13.19 -1.50 -8.28
CA LEU A 273 -14.47 -2.00 -8.80
C LEU A 273 -14.66 -1.65 -10.28
N GLN A 274 -14.17 -0.49 -10.74
CA GLN A 274 -14.26 -0.11 -12.16
C GLN A 274 -13.35 -0.98 -13.03
N MET A 275 -12.15 -1.32 -12.56
CA MET A 275 -11.25 -2.24 -13.26
C MET A 275 -11.88 -3.61 -13.49
N PHE A 276 -12.62 -4.11 -12.49
CA PHE A 276 -13.21 -5.46 -12.51
C PHE A 276 -14.74 -5.45 -12.69
N ARG A 277 -15.34 -4.37 -13.21
CA ARG A 277 -16.81 -4.16 -13.23
C ARG A 277 -17.61 -5.28 -13.93
N GLY A 278 -17.03 -5.93 -14.93
CA GLY A 278 -17.64 -7.07 -15.63
C GLY A 278 -17.32 -8.44 -15.02
N GLN A 279 -16.39 -8.49 -14.07
CA GLN A 279 -15.86 -9.70 -13.45
C GLN A 279 -16.30 -9.85 -11.99
N LEU A 280 -16.78 -8.77 -11.37
CA LEU A 280 -17.38 -8.82 -10.04
C LEU A 280 -18.89 -8.99 -10.14
N ASP A 281 -19.48 -9.76 -9.23
CA ASP A 281 -20.92 -9.86 -9.08
C ASP A 281 -21.48 -8.53 -8.54
N GLY A 282 -22.29 -7.84 -9.34
CA GLY A 282 -22.91 -6.57 -8.93
C GLY A 282 -23.88 -6.70 -7.74
N ASN A 283 -24.35 -7.91 -7.43
CA ASN A 283 -25.21 -8.20 -6.27
C ASN A 283 -24.42 -8.51 -5.00
N ALA A 284 -23.10 -8.70 -5.10
CA ALA A 284 -22.21 -8.77 -3.95
C ALA A 284 -22.15 -7.42 -3.23
N PHE A 285 -21.60 -7.45 -2.03
CA PHE A 285 -21.50 -6.30 -1.14
C PHE A 285 -20.09 -5.71 -1.12
N ILE A 286 -20.01 -4.41 -0.85
CA ILE A 286 -18.75 -3.72 -0.59
C ILE A 286 -18.88 -2.84 0.66
N GLN A 287 -17.85 -2.87 1.50
CA GLN A 287 -17.61 -1.90 2.57
C GLN A 287 -16.36 -1.07 2.25
N PRO A 288 -16.50 0.09 1.56
CA PRO A 288 -15.37 0.81 0.95
C PRO A 288 -14.50 1.56 1.97
N THR A 289 -14.94 1.63 3.23
CA THR A 289 -14.19 2.20 4.34
C THR A 289 -14.29 1.26 5.55
N TYR A 290 -13.21 1.14 6.32
CA TYR A 290 -13.21 0.32 7.55
C TYR A 290 -14.34 0.76 8.50
N GLN A 291 -15.15 -0.20 8.97
CA GLN A 291 -16.33 0.03 9.83
C GLN A 291 -17.35 1.03 9.26
N GLY A 292 -17.36 1.21 7.93
CA GLY A 292 -18.29 2.10 7.24
C GLY A 292 -19.59 1.43 6.80
N PRO A 293 -20.43 2.17 6.07
CA PRO A 293 -21.63 1.63 5.44
C PRO A 293 -21.30 0.55 4.40
N VAL A 294 -22.20 -0.42 4.27
CA VAL A 294 -22.13 -1.50 3.27
C VAL A 294 -23.06 -1.17 2.12
N TYR A 295 -22.65 -1.46 0.89
CA TYR A 295 -23.42 -1.19 -0.33
C TYR A 295 -23.47 -2.42 -1.22
N LYS A 296 -24.49 -2.53 -2.09
CA LYS A 296 -24.38 -3.42 -3.25
C LYS A 296 -23.35 -2.84 -4.22
N ILE A 297 -22.49 -3.69 -4.79
CA ILE A 297 -21.43 -3.27 -5.70
C ILE A 297 -22.01 -2.49 -6.89
N ARG A 298 -23.10 -2.97 -7.50
CA ARG A 298 -23.74 -2.31 -8.66
C ARG A 298 -24.14 -0.86 -8.38
N ASP A 299 -24.58 -0.56 -7.15
CA ASP A 299 -25.05 0.76 -6.75
C ASP A 299 -23.87 1.66 -6.42
N TYR A 300 -22.88 1.14 -5.70
CA TYR A 300 -21.65 1.87 -5.37
C TYR A 300 -20.81 2.21 -6.60
N VAL A 301 -20.72 1.31 -7.59
CA VAL A 301 -20.05 1.58 -8.89
C VAL A 301 -20.69 2.76 -9.62
N ARG A 302 -22.00 2.95 -9.49
CA ARG A 302 -22.75 4.00 -10.19
C ARG A 302 -22.71 5.33 -9.44
N LEU A 303 -22.93 5.29 -8.13
CA LEU A 303 -23.22 6.48 -7.31
C LEU A 303 -22.08 6.82 -6.34
N GLY A 304 -21.10 5.93 -6.16
CA GLY A 304 -20.04 6.09 -5.16
C GLY A 304 -20.63 6.29 -3.77
N ASP A 305 -20.08 7.26 -3.05
CA ASP A 305 -20.50 7.58 -1.67
C ASP A 305 -21.94 8.14 -1.58
N SER A 306 -22.56 8.49 -2.71
CA SER A 306 -23.98 8.88 -2.79
C SER A 306 -24.94 7.68 -2.95
N ALA A 307 -24.44 6.45 -3.01
CA ALA A 307 -25.28 5.26 -3.00
C ALA A 307 -26.04 5.12 -1.67
N THR A 308 -27.23 4.54 -1.69
CA THR A 308 -27.96 4.19 -0.46
C THR A 308 -27.32 2.95 0.18
N PRO A 309 -26.95 2.98 1.48
CA PRO A 309 -26.45 1.81 2.18
C PRO A 309 -27.45 0.64 2.17
N SER A 310 -26.95 -0.58 2.10
CA SER A 310 -27.72 -1.82 2.08
C SER A 310 -27.90 -2.37 3.49
N ALA A 311 -29.15 -2.42 3.97
CA ALA A 311 -29.48 -3.08 5.24
C ALA A 311 -29.16 -4.59 5.20
N GLU A 312 -29.47 -5.26 4.09
CA GLU A 312 -29.10 -6.66 3.83
C GLU A 312 -27.58 -6.87 3.89
N GLY A 313 -26.81 -5.96 3.28
CA GLY A 313 -25.35 -6.02 3.33
C GLY A 313 -24.79 -5.78 4.73
N LYS A 314 -25.39 -4.88 5.51
CA LYS A 314 -25.02 -4.69 6.92
C LYS A 314 -25.27 -5.96 7.72
N GLN A 315 -26.47 -6.54 7.60
CA GLN A 315 -26.82 -7.80 8.26
C GLN A 315 -25.86 -8.93 7.85
N PHE A 316 -25.52 -9.04 6.56
CA PHE A 316 -24.58 -10.04 6.04
C PHE A 316 -23.21 -9.97 6.74
N VAL A 317 -22.72 -8.75 6.99
CA VAL A 317 -21.47 -8.52 7.74
C VAL A 317 -21.66 -8.83 9.22
N ASP A 318 -22.70 -8.28 9.85
CA ASP A 318 -22.98 -8.45 11.29
C ASP A 318 -23.05 -9.95 11.67
N GLU A 319 -23.69 -10.78 10.86
CA GLU A 319 -23.81 -12.24 11.05
C GLU A 319 -22.46 -12.99 10.97
N ARG A 320 -21.42 -12.36 10.38
CA ARG A 320 -20.08 -12.93 10.16
C ARG A 320 -19.00 -12.22 10.97
N THR A 321 -19.36 -11.17 11.69
CA THR A 321 -18.50 -10.48 12.65
C THR A 321 -19.02 -10.75 14.07
N GLY A 322 -18.45 -11.76 14.73
CA GLY A 322 -18.80 -12.22 16.09
C GLY A 322 -18.68 -13.75 16.19
N TYR A 323 -18.03 -14.38 17.17
CA TYR A 323 -17.91 -14.11 18.60
C TYR A 323 -16.45 -14.11 19.08
N PHE A 324 -16.02 -13.06 19.81
CA PHE A 324 -15.24 -13.17 21.05
C PHE A 324 -15.59 -11.98 21.95
#